data_AF-A0A1B9HYK0-F1
#
_entry.id   AF-A0A1B9HYK0-F1
#
_cell.length_a   1.000
_cell.length_b   1.000
_cell.length_c   1.000
_cell.angle_alpha   90.00
_cell.angle_beta   90.00
_cell.angle_gamma   90.00
#
_symmetry.space_group_name_H-M   'P 1'
#
loop_
_entity.id
_entity.type
_entity.pdbx_description
1 polymer ?
#
loop_
_entity_poly.entity_id
_entity_poly.type
_entity_poly.pdbx_seq_one_letter_code
_entity_poly.pdbx_strand_id
1 'polypeptide(L)'
;MPIFTKRQDPQAAAPLTRQPVDLKKLLAVYDDYPNVTNALDATLLRLEEAEEATRIAYEKRDDAEKDLADERQGRKADNDSAASAKDEALKLAKREKDEAEKAREEKIRNELNPKITDLETKLKNVTEHRDKLEKELSEKRTQMENWIKSLEQLSLERKSGYDKERKAIEDRWEAEAKTQKLDEEIVEGLKNALKPVDTASIRSSARSVKKGDGI
;
A
#
# COMPACT_ATOMS: atom_id res chain seq x y z
N MET A 1 -4.99 -12.00 78.24
CA MET A 1 -4.03 -11.87 79.37
C MET A 1 -4.66 -10.94 80.40
N PRO A 2 -5.32 -11.44 81.46
CA PRO A 2 -5.88 -10.55 82.47
C PRO A 2 -4.77 -10.11 83.42
N ILE A 3 -4.51 -8.80 83.44
CA ILE A 3 -3.64 -8.15 84.43
C ILE A 3 -4.43 -8.16 85.74
N PHE A 4 -4.11 -9.11 86.62
CA PHE A 4 -4.50 -9.08 88.03
C PHE A 4 -3.80 -7.91 88.71
N THR A 5 -4.39 -6.72 88.64
CA THR A 5 -4.06 -5.64 89.58
C THR A 5 -4.58 -6.05 90.95
N LYS A 6 -3.64 -6.43 91.81
CA LYS A 6 -3.85 -6.69 93.23
C LYS A 6 -4.74 -5.58 93.82
N ARG A 7 -5.86 -5.96 94.43
CA ARG A 7 -6.58 -5.08 95.36
C ARG A 7 -5.58 -4.71 96.46
N GLN A 8 -5.12 -3.46 96.41
CA GLN A 8 -4.58 -2.80 97.60
C GLN A 8 -5.79 -2.49 98.46
N ASP A 9 -6.06 -3.36 99.43
CA ASP A 9 -6.91 -2.98 100.55
C ASP A 9 -6.25 -1.77 101.23
N PRO A 10 -6.90 -0.60 101.33
CA PRO A 10 -6.45 0.41 102.26
C PRO A 10 -6.82 -0.15 103.63
N GLN A 11 -5.88 -0.85 104.26
CA GLN A 11 -5.91 -1.09 105.69
C GLN A 11 -5.71 0.28 106.38
N ALA A 12 -6.77 1.09 106.37
CA ALA A 12 -6.89 2.25 107.23
C ALA A 12 -7.07 1.69 108.65
N ALA A 13 -5.94 1.45 109.31
CA ALA A 13 -5.91 1.29 110.75
C ALA A 13 -6.43 2.61 111.34
N ALA A 14 -7.74 2.66 111.62
CA ALA A 14 -8.31 3.72 112.41
C ALA A 14 -7.65 3.64 113.80
N PRO A 15 -6.92 4.66 114.26
CA PRO A 15 -6.46 4.68 115.63
C PRO A 15 -7.70 4.82 116.51
N LEU A 16 -8.08 3.75 117.20
CA LEU A 16 -9.08 3.79 118.28
C LEU A 16 -8.49 4.47 119.52
N THR A 17 -8.03 5.72 119.36
CA THR A 17 -7.87 6.63 120.49
C THR A 17 -9.28 7.06 120.90
N ARG A 18 -9.81 6.48 121.98
CA ARG A 18 -11.03 6.96 122.64
C ARG A 18 -10.75 8.31 123.27
N GLN A 19 -10.65 9.36 122.47
CA GLN A 19 -10.76 10.72 122.99
C GLN A 19 -12.21 10.92 123.44
N PRO A 20 -12.47 11.55 124.60
CA PRO A 20 -13.83 11.87 125.01
C PRO A 20 -14.41 12.80 123.94
N VAL A 21 -15.36 12.29 123.17
CA VAL A 21 -16.02 13.09 122.14
C VAL A 21 -16.90 14.07 122.89
N ASP A 22 -16.54 15.36 122.81
CA ASP A 22 -17.30 16.43 123.42
C ASP A 22 -18.75 16.38 122.90
N LEU A 23 -19.72 16.49 123.80
CA LEU A 23 -21.15 16.27 123.51
C LEU A 23 -21.61 17.16 122.35
N LYS A 24 -21.03 18.36 122.26
CA LYS A 24 -21.27 19.33 121.19
C LYS A 24 -20.83 18.84 119.80
N LYS A 25 -19.72 18.10 119.72
CA LYS A 25 -19.25 17.52 118.44
C LYS A 25 -20.13 16.35 118.03
N LEU A 26 -20.58 15.53 118.99
CA LEU A 26 -21.51 14.44 118.70
C LEU A 26 -22.85 14.97 118.21
N LEU A 27 -23.36 16.04 118.83
CA LEU A 27 -24.59 16.71 118.45
C LEU A 27 -24.47 17.38 117.07
N ALA A 28 -23.35 18.05 116.77
CA ALA A 28 -23.12 18.64 115.45
C ALA A 28 -23.06 17.58 114.34
N VAL A 29 -22.44 16.43 114.59
CA VAL A 29 -22.44 15.30 113.64
C VAL A 29 -23.84 14.71 113.49
N TYR A 30 -24.64 14.68 114.56
CA TYR A 30 -26.03 14.22 114.53
C TYR A 30 -26.95 15.21 113.77
N ASP A 31 -26.74 16.51 113.94
CA ASP A 31 -27.47 17.58 113.26
C ASP A 31 -27.11 17.67 111.77
N ASP A 32 -25.85 17.40 111.40
CA ASP A 32 -25.39 17.33 110.00
C ASP A 32 -25.65 15.97 109.33
N TYR A 33 -25.97 14.93 110.10
CA TYR A 33 -26.24 13.59 109.57
C TYR A 33 -27.27 13.58 108.42
N PRO A 34 -28.41 14.30 108.51
CA PRO A 34 -29.36 14.39 107.39
C PRO A 34 -28.77 15.03 106.13
N ASN A 35 -27.88 16.00 106.28
CA ASN A 35 -27.22 16.65 105.15
C ASN A 35 -26.22 15.69 104.48
N VAL A 36 -25.49 14.90 105.28
CA VAL A 36 -24.54 13.90 104.79
C VAL A 36 -25.27 12.75 104.08
N THR A 37 -26.41 12.28 104.60
CA THR A 37 -27.22 11.25 103.93
C THR A 37 -27.80 11.77 102.62
N ASN A 38 -28.33 12.99 102.59
CA ASN A 38 -28.85 13.60 101.37
C ASN A 38 -27.75 13.79 100.31
N ALA A 39 -26.54 14.15 100.73
CA ALA A 39 -25.39 14.27 99.83
C ALA A 39 -24.95 12.89 99.29
N LEU A 40 -24.94 11.84 100.13
CA LEU A 40 -24.64 10.49 99.71
C LEU A 40 -25.66 9.99 98.66
N ASP A 41 -26.96 10.16 98.93
CA ASP A 41 -28.03 9.79 98.00
C ASP A 41 -27.91 10.53 96.68
N ALA A 42 -27.61 11.84 96.71
CA ALA A 42 -27.36 12.62 95.50
C ALA A 42 -26.13 12.14 94.71
N THR A 43 -25.08 11.65 95.38
CA THR A 43 -23.91 11.09 94.70
C THR A 43 -24.17 9.71 94.12
N LEU A 44 -24.97 8.87 94.78
CA LEU A 44 -25.39 7.57 94.26
C LEU A 44 -26.24 7.73 93.00
N LEU A 45 -27.18 8.68 93.00
CA LEU A 45 -28.05 8.95 91.86
C LEU A 45 -27.24 9.46 90.65
N ARG A 46 -26.25 10.33 90.88
CA ARG A 46 -25.31 10.76 89.82
C ARG A 46 -24.39 9.63 89.33
N LEU A 47 -24.01 8.70 90.21
CA LEU A 47 -23.21 7.53 89.83
C LEU A 47 -24.03 6.62 88.92
N GLU A 48 -25.29 6.35 89.28
CA GLU A 48 -26.22 5.54 88.48
C GLU A 48 -26.47 6.18 87.11
N GLU A 49 -26.75 7.49 87.07
CA GLU A 49 -26.88 8.24 85.81
C GLU A 49 -25.60 8.18 84.95
N ALA A 50 -24.42 8.26 85.58
CA ALA A 50 -23.14 8.14 84.88
C ALA A 50 -22.91 6.73 84.34
N GLU A 51 -23.24 5.68 85.10
CA GLU A 51 -23.17 4.29 84.66
C GLU A 51 -24.11 4.03 83.48
N GLU A 52 -25.35 4.49 83.54
CA GLU A 52 -26.29 4.40 82.42
C GLU A 52 -25.81 5.18 81.20
N ALA A 53 -25.28 6.38 81.38
CA ALA A 53 -24.73 7.18 80.29
C ALA A 53 -23.54 6.48 79.62
N THR A 54 -22.65 5.82 80.39
CA THR A 54 -21.56 5.03 79.83
C THR A 54 -22.07 3.82 79.06
N ARG A 55 -23.10 3.12 79.58
CA ARG A 55 -23.70 1.98 78.88
C ARG A 55 -24.28 2.39 77.52
N ILE A 56 -25.04 3.48 77.49
CA ILE A 56 -25.61 4.03 76.25
C ILE A 56 -24.49 4.45 75.28
N ALA A 57 -23.40 5.03 75.78
CA ALA A 57 -22.26 5.41 74.95
C ALA A 57 -21.56 4.19 74.32
N TYR A 58 -21.43 3.09 75.07
CA TYR A 58 -20.89 1.84 74.54
C TYR A 58 -21.81 1.19 73.51
N GLU A 59 -23.12 1.12 73.78
CA GLU A 59 -24.10 0.61 72.81
C GLU A 59 -24.03 1.41 71.49
N LYS A 60 -24.02 2.76 71.57
CA LYS A 60 -23.86 3.62 70.39
C LYS A 60 -22.53 3.43 69.66
N ARG A 61 -21.44 3.18 70.40
CA ARG A 61 -20.12 2.91 69.79
C ARG A 61 -20.15 1.59 69.05
N ASP A 62 -20.72 0.55 69.65
CA ASP A 62 -20.77 -0.79 69.06
C ASP A 62 -21.67 -0.80 67.81
N ASP A 63 -22.80 -0.08 67.83
CA ASP A 63 -23.64 0.15 66.64
C ASP A 63 -22.87 0.89 65.54
N ALA A 64 -22.16 1.96 65.88
CA ALA A 64 -21.36 2.72 64.93
C ALA A 64 -20.19 1.90 64.34
N GLU A 65 -19.56 1.04 65.13
CA GLU A 65 -18.52 0.12 64.66
C GLU A 65 -19.08 -0.90 63.68
N LYS A 66 -20.29 -1.41 63.94
CA LYS A 66 -20.98 -2.34 63.05
C LYS A 66 -21.36 -1.67 61.72
N ASP A 67 -21.95 -0.49 61.75
CA ASP A 67 -22.29 0.28 60.54
C ASP A 67 -21.04 0.58 59.70
N LEU A 68 -19.92 0.92 60.35
CA LEU A 68 -18.65 1.20 59.68
C LEU A 68 -18.04 -0.08 59.08
N ALA A 69 -18.20 -1.24 59.74
CA ALA A 69 -17.78 -2.53 59.19
C ALA A 69 -18.61 -2.92 57.95
N ASP A 70 -19.93 -2.76 58.02
CA ASP A 70 -20.84 -3.03 56.91
C ASP A 70 -20.57 -2.10 55.71
N GLU A 71 -20.31 -0.81 55.97
CA GLU A 71 -19.92 0.14 54.91
C GLU A 71 -18.58 -0.24 54.26
N ARG A 72 -17.58 -0.61 55.06
CA ARG A 72 -16.27 -1.06 54.54
C ARG A 72 -16.41 -2.32 53.70
N GLN A 73 -17.26 -3.26 54.12
CA GLN A 73 -17.52 -4.48 53.38
C GLN A 73 -18.24 -4.18 52.07
N GLY A 74 -19.25 -3.31 52.08
CA GLY A 74 -19.95 -2.85 50.87
C GLY A 74 -19.00 -2.20 49.86
N ARG A 75 -18.19 -1.23 50.31
CA ARG A 75 -17.19 -0.56 49.45
C ARG A 75 -16.17 -1.53 48.88
N LYS A 76 -15.75 -2.53 49.65
CA LYS A 76 -14.83 -3.57 49.16
C LYS A 76 -15.48 -4.42 48.08
N ALA A 77 -16.72 -4.88 48.31
CA ALA A 77 -17.47 -5.67 47.33
C ALA A 77 -17.72 -4.89 46.03
N ASP A 78 -18.04 -3.60 46.12
CA ASP A 78 -18.20 -2.72 44.96
C ASP A 78 -16.90 -2.56 44.19
N ASN A 79 -15.77 -2.39 44.90
CA ASN A 79 -14.46 -2.27 44.27
C ASN A 79 -14.04 -3.58 43.57
N ASP A 80 -14.27 -4.72 44.21
CA ASP A 80 -13.99 -6.05 43.63
C ASP A 80 -14.90 -6.31 42.40
N SER A 81 -16.16 -5.87 42.45
CA SER A 81 -17.11 -5.95 41.33
C SER A 81 -16.70 -5.01 40.18
N ALA A 82 -16.25 -3.79 40.49
CA ALA A 82 -15.76 -2.86 39.48
C ALA A 82 -14.45 -3.35 38.82
N ALA A 83 -13.55 -3.94 39.60
CA ALA A 83 -12.30 -4.53 39.10
C ALA A 83 -12.58 -5.73 38.18
N SER A 84 -13.46 -6.65 38.59
CA SER A 84 -13.85 -7.79 37.75
C SER A 84 -14.55 -7.36 36.46
N ALA A 85 -15.48 -6.41 36.52
CA ALA A 85 -16.14 -5.86 35.34
C ALA A 85 -15.15 -5.20 34.36
N LYS A 86 -14.15 -4.49 34.88
CA LYS A 86 -13.07 -3.90 34.07
C LYS A 86 -12.24 -4.99 33.37
N ASP A 87 -11.88 -6.05 34.08
CA ASP A 87 -11.10 -7.15 33.51
C ASP A 87 -11.90 -7.93 32.45
N GLU A 88 -13.20 -8.13 32.66
CA GLU A 88 -14.09 -8.73 31.67
C GLU A 88 -14.24 -7.85 30.42
N ALA A 89 -14.42 -6.55 30.59
CA ALA A 89 -14.48 -5.60 29.47
C ALA A 89 -13.18 -5.60 28.66
N LEU A 90 -12.01 -5.64 29.32
CA LEU A 90 -10.72 -5.75 28.64
C LEU A 90 -10.56 -7.07 27.87
N LYS A 91 -11.03 -8.19 28.43
CA LYS A 91 -11.02 -9.49 27.74
C LYS A 91 -11.93 -9.50 26.53
N LEU A 92 -13.12 -8.92 26.64
CA LEU A 92 -14.06 -8.80 25.51
C LEU A 92 -13.48 -7.92 24.42
N ALA A 93 -12.98 -6.72 24.77
CA ALA A 93 -12.35 -5.82 23.80
C ALA A 93 -11.15 -6.47 23.09
N LYS A 94 -10.36 -7.27 23.80
CA LYS A 94 -9.25 -8.02 23.19
C LYS A 94 -9.75 -9.10 22.23
N ARG A 95 -10.78 -9.87 22.61
CA ARG A 95 -11.38 -10.89 21.73
C ARG A 95 -11.99 -10.28 20.49
N GLU A 96 -12.76 -9.20 20.63
CA GLU A 96 -13.37 -8.49 19.50
C GLU A 96 -12.30 -7.94 18.55
N LYS A 97 -11.19 -7.40 19.09
CA LYS A 97 -10.06 -6.96 18.27
C LYS A 97 -9.42 -8.12 17.52
N ASP A 98 -9.12 -9.22 18.20
CA ASP A 98 -8.49 -10.40 17.59
C ASP A 98 -9.41 -11.05 16.53
N GLU A 99 -10.72 -11.07 16.74
CA GLU A 99 -11.72 -11.55 15.78
C GLU A 99 -11.83 -10.62 14.56
N ALA A 100 -11.84 -9.30 14.77
CA ALA A 100 -11.84 -8.32 13.69
C ALA A 100 -10.56 -8.40 12.83
N GLU A 101 -9.40 -8.62 13.47
CA GLU A 101 -8.13 -8.80 12.77
C GLU A 101 -8.11 -10.09 11.95
N LYS A 102 -8.57 -11.22 12.52
CA LYS A 102 -8.74 -12.48 11.78
C LYS A 102 -9.69 -12.35 10.60
N ALA A 103 -10.84 -11.71 10.78
CA ALA A 103 -11.79 -11.50 9.70
C ALA A 103 -11.20 -10.62 8.58
N ARG A 104 -10.37 -9.63 8.94
CA ARG A 104 -9.64 -8.82 7.97
C ARG A 104 -8.58 -9.62 7.23
N GLU A 105 -7.77 -10.41 7.93
CA GLU A 105 -6.77 -11.30 7.34
C GLU A 105 -7.41 -12.34 6.41
N GLU A 106 -8.53 -12.91 6.80
CA GLU A 106 -9.28 -13.88 6.01
C GLU A 106 -9.80 -13.25 4.71
N LYS A 107 -10.38 -12.04 4.77
CA LYS A 107 -10.76 -11.28 3.56
C LYS A 107 -9.57 -11.00 2.65
N ILE A 108 -8.44 -10.59 3.21
CA ILE A 108 -7.21 -10.36 2.44
C ILE A 108 -6.77 -11.66 1.76
N ARG A 109 -6.74 -12.77 2.50
CA ARG A 109 -6.25 -14.05 2.02
C ARG A 109 -7.16 -14.70 0.98
N ASN A 110 -8.47 -14.64 1.20
CA ASN A 110 -9.44 -15.37 0.38
C ASN A 110 -9.96 -14.53 -0.79
N GLU A 111 -10.07 -13.21 -0.65
CA GLU A 111 -10.63 -12.37 -1.70
C GLU A 111 -9.55 -11.57 -2.45
N LEU A 112 -8.63 -10.93 -1.74
CA LEU A 112 -7.67 -10.02 -2.35
C LEU A 112 -6.50 -10.77 -2.99
N ASN A 113 -5.89 -11.73 -2.30
CA ASN A 113 -4.75 -12.46 -2.84
C ASN A 113 -5.07 -13.19 -4.16
N PRO A 114 -6.19 -13.92 -4.30
CA PRO A 114 -6.53 -14.57 -5.57
C PRO A 114 -6.79 -13.54 -6.69
N LYS A 115 -7.43 -12.41 -6.38
CA LYS A 115 -7.62 -11.33 -7.35
C LYS A 115 -6.30 -10.71 -7.78
N ILE A 116 -5.35 -10.53 -6.86
CA ILE A 116 -4.01 -10.03 -7.18
C ILE A 116 -3.31 -11.01 -8.11
N THR A 117 -3.31 -12.31 -7.80
CA THR A 117 -2.67 -13.33 -8.65
C THR A 117 -3.35 -13.41 -10.03
N ASP A 118 -4.67 -13.29 -10.10
CA ASP A 118 -5.41 -13.26 -11.36
C ASP A 118 -5.10 -12.00 -12.19
N LEU A 119 -4.90 -10.86 -11.53
CA LEU A 119 -4.51 -9.62 -12.21
C LEU A 119 -3.06 -9.67 -12.69
N GLU A 120 -2.15 -10.23 -11.90
CA GLU A 120 -0.75 -10.43 -12.27
C GLU A 120 -0.61 -11.37 -13.48
N THR A 121 -1.36 -12.47 -13.50
CA THR A 121 -1.37 -13.41 -14.64
C THR A 121 -1.98 -12.76 -15.89
N LYS A 122 -3.08 -12.00 -15.76
CA LYS A 122 -3.65 -11.21 -16.87
C LYS A 122 -2.66 -10.19 -17.40
N LEU A 123 -1.99 -9.45 -16.53
CA LEU A 123 -1.00 -8.45 -16.92
C LEU A 123 0.13 -9.12 -17.71
N LYS A 124 0.67 -10.23 -17.20
CA LYS A 124 1.71 -11.01 -17.89
C LYS A 124 1.27 -11.45 -19.28
N ASN A 125 0.08 -12.03 -19.40
CA ASN A 125 -0.48 -12.46 -20.68
C ASN A 125 -0.63 -11.29 -21.67
N VAL A 126 -1.12 -10.14 -21.19
CA VAL A 126 -1.27 -8.93 -22.02
C VAL A 126 0.11 -8.40 -22.46
N THR A 127 1.10 -8.39 -21.58
CA THR A 127 2.46 -7.97 -21.94
C THR A 127 3.10 -8.90 -22.97
N GLU A 128 2.96 -10.22 -22.80
CA GLU A 128 3.46 -11.19 -23.77
C GLU A 128 2.76 -11.06 -25.14
N HIS A 129 1.45 -10.81 -25.14
CA HIS A 129 0.70 -10.58 -26.37
C HIS A 129 1.12 -9.27 -27.06
N ARG A 130 1.32 -8.20 -26.29
CA ARG A 130 1.83 -6.93 -26.82
C ARG A 130 3.20 -7.11 -27.46
N ASP A 131 4.12 -7.81 -26.79
CA ASP A 131 5.47 -8.00 -27.30
C ASP A 131 5.49 -8.89 -28.56
N LYS A 132 4.57 -9.87 -28.67
CA LYS A 132 4.37 -10.64 -29.90
C LYS A 132 3.87 -9.74 -31.05
N LEU A 133 2.84 -8.95 -30.81
CA LEU A 133 2.32 -8.01 -31.81
C LEU A 133 3.38 -6.99 -32.25
N GLU A 134 4.21 -6.51 -31.34
CA GLU A 134 5.27 -5.57 -31.65
C GLU A 134 6.35 -6.19 -32.56
N LYS A 135 6.71 -7.46 -32.32
CA LYS A 135 7.59 -8.22 -33.20
C LYS A 135 6.97 -8.43 -34.59
N GLU A 136 5.73 -8.90 -34.64
CA GLU A 136 5.00 -9.10 -35.91
C GLU A 136 4.91 -7.79 -36.70
N LEU A 137 4.63 -6.68 -36.03
CA LEU A 137 4.54 -5.36 -36.66
C LEU A 137 5.91 -4.91 -37.20
N SER A 138 6.99 -5.16 -36.45
CA SER A 138 8.35 -4.87 -36.90
C SER A 138 8.74 -5.69 -38.14
N GLU A 139 8.44 -6.99 -38.13
CA GLU A 139 8.65 -7.89 -39.28
C GLU A 139 7.87 -7.44 -40.51
N LYS A 140 6.60 -7.04 -40.33
CA LYS A 140 5.77 -6.52 -41.43
C LYS A 140 6.32 -5.22 -42.00
N ARG A 141 6.84 -4.32 -41.15
CA ARG A 141 7.52 -3.11 -41.61
C ARG A 141 8.76 -3.43 -42.44
N THR A 142 9.59 -4.37 -41.99
CA THR A 142 10.78 -4.78 -42.77
C THR A 142 10.40 -5.43 -44.09
N GLN A 143 9.36 -6.28 -44.10
CA GLN A 143 8.83 -6.88 -45.34
C GLN A 143 8.34 -5.80 -46.31
N MET A 144 7.60 -4.81 -45.84
CA MET A 144 7.13 -3.69 -46.66
C MET A 144 8.29 -2.86 -47.22
N GLU A 145 9.28 -2.51 -46.41
CA GLU A 145 10.46 -1.78 -46.88
C GLU A 145 11.22 -2.54 -47.97
N ASN A 146 11.37 -3.86 -47.82
CA ASN A 146 12.00 -4.71 -48.82
C ASN A 146 11.19 -4.78 -50.12
N TRP A 147 9.86 -4.84 -50.03
CA TRP A 147 8.98 -4.79 -51.20
C TRP A 147 9.07 -3.44 -51.93
N ILE A 148 9.09 -2.33 -51.19
CA ILE A 148 9.25 -0.99 -51.78
C ILE A 148 10.57 -0.91 -52.54
N LYS A 149 11.69 -1.29 -51.93
CA LYS A 149 13.00 -1.31 -52.60
C LYS A 149 13.02 -2.18 -53.86
N SER A 150 12.40 -3.36 -53.79
CA SER A 150 12.31 -4.28 -54.93
C SER A 150 11.48 -3.67 -56.08
N LEU A 151 10.37 -2.99 -55.75
CA LEU A 151 9.53 -2.30 -56.72
C LEU A 151 10.24 -1.09 -57.34
N GLU A 152 10.98 -0.32 -56.55
CA GLU A 152 11.80 0.79 -57.05
C GLU A 152 12.87 0.30 -58.02
N GLN A 153 13.57 -0.79 -57.69
CA GLN A 153 14.53 -1.42 -58.58
C GLN A 153 13.88 -1.90 -59.88
N LEU A 154 12.77 -2.63 -59.81
CA LEU A 154 12.01 -3.05 -60.99
C LEU A 154 11.56 -1.87 -61.86
N SER A 155 11.16 -0.76 -61.24
CA SER A 155 10.77 0.47 -61.94
C SER A 155 11.95 1.08 -62.71
N LEU A 156 13.14 1.12 -62.09
CA LEU A 156 14.37 1.58 -62.73
C LEU A 156 14.80 0.66 -63.87
N GLU A 157 14.75 -0.66 -63.66
CA GLU A 157 15.08 -1.65 -64.68
C GLU A 157 14.14 -1.55 -65.90
N ARG A 158 12.82 -1.38 -65.67
CA ARG A 158 11.86 -1.15 -66.75
C ARG A 158 12.16 0.15 -67.51
N LYS A 159 12.40 1.26 -66.81
CA LYS A 159 12.77 2.54 -67.45
C LYS A 159 14.02 2.39 -68.31
N SER A 160 15.08 1.77 -67.77
CA SER A 160 16.30 1.50 -68.52
C SER A 160 16.07 0.58 -69.72
N GLY A 161 15.19 -0.41 -69.59
CA GLY A 161 14.76 -1.27 -70.70
C GLY A 161 14.08 -0.48 -71.82
N TYR A 162 13.11 0.37 -71.48
CA TYR A 162 12.41 1.23 -72.44
C TYR A 162 13.36 2.22 -73.13
N ASP A 163 14.31 2.82 -72.39
CA ASP A 163 15.29 3.75 -72.97
C ASP A 163 16.23 3.04 -73.95
N LYS A 164 16.67 1.81 -73.62
CA LYS A 164 17.49 0.99 -74.54
C LYS A 164 16.72 0.58 -75.79
N GLU A 165 15.46 0.17 -75.64
CA GLU A 165 14.60 -0.20 -76.75
C GLU A 165 14.35 1.00 -77.67
N ARG A 166 14.05 2.16 -77.08
CA ARG A 166 13.90 3.41 -77.81
C ARG A 166 15.16 3.76 -78.60
N LYS A 167 16.34 3.72 -77.97
CA LYS A 167 17.61 3.97 -78.65
C LYS A 167 17.86 2.96 -79.77
N ALA A 168 17.56 1.69 -79.56
CA ALA A 168 17.72 0.66 -80.60
C ALA A 168 16.76 0.90 -81.80
N ILE A 169 15.56 1.43 -81.56
CA ILE A 169 14.63 1.84 -82.62
C ILE A 169 15.18 3.05 -83.37
N GLU A 170 15.68 4.07 -82.66
CA GLU A 170 16.31 5.25 -83.26
C GLU A 170 17.54 4.86 -84.12
N ASP A 171 18.44 4.03 -83.59
CA ASP A 171 19.62 3.53 -84.31
C ASP A 171 19.23 2.72 -85.57
N ARG A 172 18.16 1.92 -85.50
CA ARG A 172 17.62 1.19 -86.67
C ARG A 172 17.07 2.14 -87.73
N TRP A 173 16.32 3.16 -87.32
CA TRP A 173 15.78 4.15 -88.25
C TRP A 173 16.88 4.96 -88.91
N GLU A 174 17.95 5.32 -88.19
CA GLU A 174 19.14 5.95 -88.77
C GLU A 174 19.86 5.04 -89.78
N ALA A 175 19.98 3.75 -89.48
CA ALA A 175 20.57 2.78 -90.40
C ALA A 175 19.73 2.63 -91.68
N GLU A 176 18.40 2.52 -91.54
CA GLU A 176 17.46 2.47 -92.66
C GLU A 176 17.53 3.75 -93.52
N ALA A 177 17.60 4.93 -92.88
CA ALA A 177 17.75 6.20 -93.59
C ALA A 177 19.09 6.27 -94.36
N LYS A 178 20.18 5.73 -93.82
CA LYS A 178 21.47 5.63 -94.52
C LYS A 178 21.38 4.67 -95.71
N THR A 179 20.73 3.52 -95.57
CA THR A 179 20.54 2.58 -96.69
C THR A 179 19.69 3.19 -97.79
N GLN A 180 18.61 3.91 -97.45
CA GLN A 180 17.79 4.61 -98.44
C GLN A 180 18.59 5.66 -99.21
N LYS A 181 19.43 6.44 -98.54
CA LYS A 181 20.32 7.40 -99.22
C LYS A 181 21.31 6.74 -100.16
N LEU A 182 21.92 5.63 -99.74
CA LEU A 182 22.81 4.86 -100.61
C LEU A 182 22.06 4.31 -101.84
N ASP A 183 20.83 3.82 -101.64
CA ASP A 183 19.98 3.36 -102.75
C ASP A 183 19.64 4.51 -103.71
N GLU A 184 19.32 5.70 -103.19
CA GLU A 184 19.10 6.92 -103.99
C GLU A 184 20.36 7.31 -104.80
N GLU A 185 21.54 7.33 -104.16
CA GLU A 185 22.83 7.61 -104.80
C GLU A 185 23.18 6.57 -105.88
N ILE A 186 22.91 5.28 -105.64
CA ILE A 186 23.09 4.21 -106.63
C ILE A 186 22.16 4.44 -107.82
N VAL A 187 20.88 4.72 -107.58
CA VAL A 187 19.90 4.99 -108.65
C VAL A 187 20.31 6.22 -109.46
N GLU A 188 20.75 7.29 -108.81
CA GLU A 188 21.24 8.49 -109.48
C GLU A 188 22.54 8.25 -110.26
N GLY A 189 23.47 7.47 -109.70
CA GLY A 189 24.69 7.03 -110.36
C GLY A 189 24.39 6.19 -111.61
N LEU A 190 23.46 5.24 -111.52
CA LEU A 190 22.98 4.45 -112.65
C LEU A 190 22.32 5.34 -113.71
N LYS A 191 21.50 6.31 -113.30
CA LYS A 191 20.87 7.28 -114.21
C LYS A 191 21.90 8.16 -114.93
N ASN A 192 22.96 8.56 -114.25
CA ASN A 192 24.07 9.31 -114.84
C ASN A 192 24.92 8.44 -115.78
N ALA A 193 25.14 7.17 -115.46
CA ALA A 193 25.80 6.20 -116.36
C ALA A 193 24.97 5.87 -117.60
N LEU A 194 23.64 5.99 -117.52
CA LEU A 194 22.71 5.79 -118.63
C LEU A 194 22.55 7.04 -119.53
N LYS A 195 23.18 8.18 -119.20
CA LYS A 195 23.28 9.30 -120.15
C LYS A 195 24.16 8.86 -121.31
N PRO A 196 23.73 9.00 -122.57
CA PRO A 196 24.53 8.57 -123.71
C PRO A 196 25.84 9.35 -123.74
N VAL A 197 26.95 8.63 -123.61
CA VAL A 197 28.26 9.14 -124.00
C VAL A 197 28.22 9.27 -125.53
N ASP A 198 28.49 10.47 -126.05
CA ASP A 198 28.70 10.72 -127.47
C ASP A 198 29.86 9.85 -128.00
N THR A 199 29.54 8.64 -128.44
CA THR A 199 30.50 7.77 -129.14
C THR A 199 30.46 8.05 -130.63
N ALA A 200 30.99 9.21 -131.03
CA ALA A 200 31.30 9.54 -132.41
C ALA A 200 32.77 9.96 -132.56
N SER A 201 33.73 9.17 -132.05
CA SER A 201 35.15 9.38 -132.39
C SER A 201 36.08 8.20 -132.06
N ILE A 202 35.68 6.94 -132.26
CA ILE A 202 36.65 5.82 -132.20
C ILE A 202 36.29 4.75 -133.23
N ARG A 203 36.63 5.00 -134.51
CA ARG A 203 36.96 3.98 -135.51
C ARG A 203 37.46 4.62 -136.82
N SER A 204 38.69 5.15 -136.79
CA SER A 204 39.50 5.34 -138.00
C SER A 204 40.98 5.48 -137.63
N SER A 205 41.63 4.38 -137.31
CA SER A 205 43.01 4.12 -137.72
C SER A 205 43.44 2.74 -137.22
N ALA A 206 43.17 1.71 -138.02
CA ALA A 206 43.98 0.51 -138.00
C ALA A 206 44.97 0.65 -139.15
N ARG A 207 46.28 0.59 -138.84
CA ARG A 207 47.41 0.08 -139.65
C ARG A 207 48.62 1.02 -139.65
N SER A 208 49.57 0.76 -138.76
CA SER A 208 50.99 0.73 -139.17
C SER A 208 51.70 -0.43 -138.47
N VAL A 209 52.19 -1.32 -139.32
CA VAL A 209 53.04 -2.47 -139.01
C VAL A 209 54.47 -1.97 -138.96
N LYS A 210 55.27 -2.38 -137.97
CA LYS A 210 56.70 -2.66 -138.21
C LYS A 210 57.26 -3.62 -137.16
N LYS A 211 57.50 -4.86 -137.60
CA LYS A 211 58.63 -5.67 -137.13
C LYS A 211 59.90 -4.91 -137.48
N GLY A 212 60.87 -4.89 -136.56
CA GLY A 212 62.20 -4.34 -136.80
C GLY A 212 63.02 -5.18 -137.77
N ASP A 213 64.06 -4.56 -138.30
CA ASP A 213 65.39 -5.16 -138.44
C ASP A 213 66.44 -4.06 -138.61
N GLY A 214 67.53 -4.21 -137.84
CA GLY A 214 68.91 -4.07 -138.32
C GLY A 214 69.52 -2.69 -138.61
N ILE A 215 70.51 -2.35 -137.77
CA ILE A 215 71.67 -1.45 -137.98
C ILE A 215 71.37 0.05 -138.09
#